data_AF-A0A0M2GB06-F1
#
_entry.id   AF-A0A0M2GB06-F1
#
_cell.length_a   1.000
_cell.length_b   1.000
_cell.length_c   1.000
_cell.angle_alpha   90.00
_cell.angle_beta   90.00
_cell.angle_gamma   90.00
#
_symmetry.space_group_name_H-M   'P 1'
#
loop_
_entity.id
_entity.type
_entity.pdbx_description
1 polymer ?
#
loop_
_entity_poly.entity_id
_entity_poly.type
_entity_poly.pdbx_seq_one_letter_code
_entity_poly.pdbx_strand_id
1 'polypeptide(L)'
;TGMSIGFRSAISRYGFDTAKAYLMAYHDAVDTLEKLVTDENIDCDFARTGKLNLASKPAHFDGLRKTHEIMSGRLGLETRLVPQSELHTE
;
A
#
# COMPACT_ATOMS: atom_id res chain seq x y z
N THR A 1 -4.70 0.69 2.07
CA THR A 1 -4.94 0.88 0.63
C THR A 1 -6.30 1.51 0.50
N GLY A 2 -6.40 2.82 0.29
CA GLY A 2 -7.68 3.56 0.34
C GLY A 2 -8.72 3.20 -0.73
N MET A 3 -8.59 2.04 -1.36
CA MET A 3 -9.53 1.49 -2.33
C MET A 3 -9.86 0.04 -1.93
N SER A 4 -11.10 -0.36 -2.16
CA SER A 4 -11.58 -1.75 -1.96
C SER A 4 -11.03 -2.74 -2.99
N ILE A 5 -10.40 -2.24 -4.06
CA ILE A 5 -9.79 -3.05 -5.11
C ILE A 5 -8.27 -2.88 -5.11
N GLY A 6 -7.55 -3.90 -5.61
CA GLY A 6 -6.11 -3.83 -5.80
C GLY A 6 -5.72 -2.78 -6.85
N PHE A 7 -4.52 -2.22 -6.72
CA PHE A 7 -4.05 -1.11 -7.57
C PHE A 7 -4.06 -1.46 -9.07
N ARG A 8 -3.67 -2.68 -9.44
CA ARG A 8 -3.74 -3.14 -10.85
C ARG A 8 -5.17 -3.16 -11.40
N SER A 9 -6.15 -3.55 -10.57
CA SER A 9 -7.57 -3.49 -10.93
C SER A 9 -8.05 -2.04 -11.06
N ALA A 10 -7.56 -1.13 -10.22
CA ALA A 10 -7.84 0.30 -10.33
C ALA A 10 -7.28 0.89 -11.63
N ILE A 11 -6.05 0.54 -12.03
CA ILE A 11 -5.48 0.95 -13.32
C ILE A 11 -6.35 0.46 -14.48
N SER A 12 -6.75 -0.82 -14.47
CA SER A 12 -7.61 -1.38 -15.51
C SER A 12 -8.96 -0.67 -15.63
N ARG A 13 -9.54 -0.27 -14.49
CA ARG A 13 -10.87 0.34 -14.44
C ARG A 13 -10.87 1.84 -14.72
N TYR A 14 -9.86 2.58 -14.26
CA TYR A 14 -9.88 4.04 -14.20
C TYR A 14 -8.73 4.70 -14.97
N GLY A 15 -7.80 3.92 -15.51
CA GLY A 15 -6.53 4.42 -16.05
C GLY A 15 -5.51 4.68 -14.95
N PHE A 16 -4.24 4.80 -15.34
CA PHE A 16 -3.14 4.89 -14.39
C PHE A 16 -3.17 6.17 -13.55
N ASP A 17 -3.36 7.34 -14.19
CA ASP A 17 -3.25 8.61 -13.49
C ASP A 17 -4.35 8.78 -12.45
N THR A 18 -5.58 8.38 -12.78
CA THR A 18 -6.70 8.34 -11.83
C THR A 18 -6.44 7.37 -10.69
N ALA A 19 -5.98 6.14 -10.99
CA ALA A 19 -5.67 5.17 -9.96
C ALA A 19 -4.56 5.66 -9.03
N LYS A 20 -3.52 6.30 -9.59
CA LYS A 20 -2.44 6.96 -8.83
C LYS A 20 -3.00 8.06 -7.93
N ALA A 21 -3.86 8.93 -8.45
CA ALA A 21 -4.46 10.01 -7.67
C ALA A 21 -5.25 9.47 -6.46
N TYR A 22 -6.03 8.40 -6.63
CA TYR A 22 -6.74 7.76 -5.52
C TYR A 22 -5.81 7.14 -4.49
N LEU A 23 -4.70 6.53 -4.94
CA LEU A 23 -3.70 6.00 -4.02
C LEU A 23 -3.06 7.15 -3.21
N MET A 24 -2.64 8.24 -3.87
CA MET A 24 -2.01 9.39 -3.20
C MET A 24 -2.96 10.08 -2.23
N ALA A 25 -4.22 10.28 -2.61
CA ALA A 25 -5.22 10.83 -1.69
C ALA A 25 -5.37 10.02 -0.39
N TYR A 26 -5.17 8.69 -0.46
CA TYR A 26 -5.14 7.86 0.75
C TYR A 26 -3.88 8.07 1.58
N HIS A 27 -2.72 8.23 0.96
CA HIS A 27 -1.48 8.55 1.68
C HIS A 27 -1.60 9.92 2.38
N ASP A 28 -2.08 10.94 1.66
CA ASP A 28 -2.30 12.29 2.20
C ASP A 28 -3.29 12.27 3.39
N ALA A 29 -4.32 11.41 3.32
CA ALA A 29 -5.26 11.23 4.42
C ALA A 29 -4.59 10.64 5.68
N VAL A 30 -3.67 9.68 5.52
CA VAL A 30 -2.91 9.12 6.65
C VAL A 30 -1.96 10.15 7.24
N ASP A 31 -1.31 10.96 6.39
CA ASP A 31 -0.45 12.07 6.82
C ASP A 31 -1.23 13.12 7.60
N THR A 32 -2.46 13.42 7.16
CA THR A 32 -3.38 14.32 7.86
C THR A 32 -3.76 13.77 9.24
N LEU A 33 -4.02 12.46 9.34
CA LEU A 33 -4.33 11.82 10.63
C LEU A 33 -3.15 11.88 11.59
N GLU A 34 -1.93 11.57 11.13
CA GLU A 34 -0.72 11.67 11.96
C GLU A 34 -0.53 13.08 12.52
N LYS A 35 -0.69 14.09 11.65
CA LYS A 35 -0.60 15.49 12.04
C LYS A 35 -1.66 15.83 13.08
N LEU A 36 -2.93 15.48 12.84
CA LEU A 36 -4.02 15.77 13.76
C LEU A 36 -3.81 15.14 15.14
N VAL A 37 -3.41 13.87 15.18
CA VAL A 37 -3.14 13.14 16.42
C VAL A 37 -2.01 13.82 17.21
N THR A 38 -0.97 14.26 16.51
CA THR A 38 0.18 14.94 17.10
C THR A 38 -0.17 16.34 17.61
N ASP A 39 -0.80 17.15 16.76
CA ASP A 39 -1.11 18.57 17.04
C ASP A 39 -2.11 18.71 18.20
N GLU A 40 -3.11 17.82 18.28
CA GLU A 40 -4.16 17.85 19.29
C GLU A 40 -3.88 16.93 20.50
N ASN A 41 -2.72 16.26 20.52
CA ASN A 41 -2.30 15.32 21.56
C ASN A 41 -3.38 14.25 21.87
N ILE A 42 -3.88 13.60 20.82
CA ILE A 42 -4.93 12.58 20.92
C ILE A 42 -4.31 11.24 21.33
N ASP A 43 -4.73 10.72 22.49
CA ASP A 43 -4.32 9.39 22.97
C ASP A 43 -5.11 8.29 22.25
N CYS A 44 -4.63 7.84 21.08
CA CYS A 44 -5.34 6.86 20.23
C CYS A 44 -4.46 5.79 19.55
N ASP A 45 -3.30 5.46 20.13
CA ASP A 45 -2.40 4.41 19.65
C ASP A 45 -2.02 4.51 18.14
N PHE A 46 -1.92 5.72 17.60
CA PHE A 46 -1.55 5.91 16.20
C PHE A 46 -0.08 5.49 15.95
N ALA A 47 0.16 4.67 14.93
CA ALA A 47 1.50 4.27 14.52
C ALA A 47 1.60 3.98 13.00
N ARG A 48 2.74 4.34 12.40
CA ARG A 48 3.07 3.99 11.00
C ARG A 48 3.74 2.61 10.92
N THR A 49 2.93 1.55 11.01
CA THR A 49 3.41 0.16 11.00
C THR A 49 3.52 -0.46 9.60
N GLY A 50 3.20 0.30 8.55
CA GLY A 50 3.19 -0.20 7.18
C GLY A 50 2.03 -1.17 6.91
N LYS A 51 2.14 -1.96 5.83
CA LYS A 51 1.10 -2.92 5.42
C LYS A 51 1.69 -4.17 4.79
N LEU A 52 1.33 -5.33 5.32
CA LEU A 52 1.65 -6.64 4.75
C LEU A 52 0.46 -7.22 3.96
N ASN A 53 0.69 -7.69 2.73
CA ASN A 53 -0.29 -8.45 1.95
C ASN A 53 0.25 -9.86 1.73
N LEU A 54 -0.44 -10.87 2.26
CA LEU A 54 0.00 -12.27 2.18
C LEU A 54 -0.56 -12.99 0.95
N ALA A 55 0.26 -13.86 0.37
CA ALA A 55 -0.15 -14.77 -0.70
C ALA A 55 -0.58 -16.14 -0.12
N SER A 56 -1.87 -16.45 -0.15
CA SER A 56 -2.37 -17.78 0.25
C SER A 56 -2.31 -18.85 -0.85
N LYS A 57 -1.95 -18.48 -2.08
CA LYS A 57 -1.77 -19.37 -3.23
C LYS A 57 -0.58 -18.88 -4.08
N PRO A 58 0.14 -19.77 -4.79
CA PRO A 58 1.26 -19.35 -5.65
C PRO A 58 0.88 -18.24 -6.65
N ALA A 59 -0.32 -18.34 -7.27
CA ALA A 59 -0.81 -17.33 -8.20
C ALA A 59 -1.00 -15.93 -7.57
N HIS A 60 -1.21 -15.82 -6.26
CA HIS A 60 -1.28 -14.53 -5.57
C HIS A 60 0.09 -13.85 -5.53
N PHE A 61 1.16 -14.63 -5.36
CA PHE A 61 2.52 -14.13 -5.28
C PHE A 61 2.95 -13.43 -6.59
N ASP A 62 2.64 -14.03 -7.74
CA ASP A 62 2.85 -13.38 -9.04
C ASP A 62 2.08 -12.05 -9.16
N GLY A 63 0.87 -12.02 -8.60
CA GLY A 63 0.09 -10.80 -8.53
C GLY A 63 0.74 -9.72 -7.66
N LEU A 64 1.26 -10.10 -6.50
CA LEU A 64 1.99 -9.21 -5.60
C LEU A 64 3.28 -8.71 -6.23
N ARG A 65 4.05 -9.58 -6.89
CA ARG A 65 5.27 -9.22 -7.64
C ARG A 65 4.99 -8.15 -8.69
N LYS A 66 4.00 -8.35 -9.56
CA LYS A 66 3.59 -7.35 -10.57
C LYS A 66 3.12 -6.03 -9.93
N THR A 67 2.51 -6.12 -8.74
CA THR A 67 2.08 -4.92 -8.00
C THR A 67 3.30 -4.18 -7.44
N HIS A 68 4.24 -4.90 -6.82
CA HIS A 68 5.50 -4.37 -6.33
C HIS A 68 6.28 -3.65 -7.43
N GLU A 69 6.46 -4.27 -8.61
CA GLU A 69 7.15 -3.66 -9.76
C GLU A 69 6.54 -2.31 -10.18
N ILE A 70 5.20 -2.19 -10.18
CA ILE A 70 4.52 -0.93 -10.51
C ILE A 70 4.70 0.10 -9.38
N MET A 71 4.56 -0.33 -8.13
CA MET A 71 4.66 0.55 -6.96
C MET A 71 6.06 1.11 -6.80
N SER A 72 7.09 0.26 -6.77
CA SER A 72 8.48 0.68 -6.61
C SER A 72 9.00 1.39 -7.87
N GLY A 73 8.70 0.86 -9.06
CA GLY A 73 9.23 1.40 -10.31
C GLY A 73 8.52 2.68 -10.78
N ARG A 74 7.20 2.63 -10.97
CA ARG A 74 6.46 3.73 -11.61
C ARG A 74 5.97 4.78 -10.63
N LEU A 75 5.76 4.40 -9.36
CA LEU A 75 5.31 5.32 -8.32
C LEU A 75 6.42 5.73 -7.35
N GLY A 76 7.56 5.03 -7.34
CA GLY A 76 8.64 5.31 -6.38
C GLY A 76 8.28 4.99 -4.93
N LEU A 77 7.24 4.17 -4.70
CA LEU A 77 6.80 3.81 -3.35
C LEU A 77 7.69 2.72 -2.79
N GLU A 78 8.14 2.91 -1.56
CA GLU A 78 8.89 1.90 -0.83
C GLU A 78 7.98 0.68 -0.59
N THR A 79 8.32 -0.42 -1.24
CA THR A 79 7.65 -1.70 -1.05
C THR A 79 8.70 -2.78 -1.16
N ARG A 80 8.51 -3.89 -0.42
CA ARG A 80 9.35 -5.07 -0.53
C ARG A 80 8.51 -6.27 -0.88
N LEU A 81 9.02 -7.10 -1.79
CA LEU A 81 8.46 -8.41 -2.08
C LEU A 81 9.19 -9.44 -1.22
N VAL A 82 8.46 -10.11 -0.33
CA VAL A 82 9.02 -11.09 0.61
C VAL A 82 8.68 -12.51 0.13
N PRO A 83 9.67 -13.35 -0.22
CA PRO A 83 9.41 -14.75 -0.57
C PRO A 83 9.00 -15.55 0.66
N GLN A 84 8.33 -16.69 0.46
CA GLN A 84 7.86 -17.55 1.55
C GLN A 84 8.99 -17.96 2.51
N SER A 85 10.19 -18.21 1.98
CA SER A 85 11.37 -18.59 2.77
C SER A 85 11.82 -17.51 3.75
N GLU A 86 11.53 -16.24 3.49
CA GLU A 86 11.94 -15.09 4.31
C GLU A 86 10.79 -14.55 5.17
N LEU A 87 9.55 -15.02 4.98
CA LEU A 87 8.38 -14.47 5.66
C LEU A 87 8.46 -14.52 7.20
N HIS A 88 9.25 -15.45 7.76
CA HIS A 88 9.44 -15.60 9.20
C HIS A 88 10.34 -14.53 9.83
N THR A 89 10.97 -13.66 9.03
CA THR A 89 11.83 -12.57 9.50
C THR A 89 11.11 -11.22 9.55
N GLU A 90 9.80 -11.21 9.29
CA GLU A 90 8.93 -10.03 9.27
C GLU A 90 8.23 -9.77 10.61
#